data_AF-A0A837DXD4-F1
#
_entry.id   AF-A0A837DXD4-F1
#
_cell.length_a   1.000
_cell.length_b   1.000
_cell.length_c   1.000
_cell.angle_alpha   90.00
_cell.angle_beta   90.00
_cell.angle_gamma   90.00
#
_symmetry.space_group_name_H-M   'P 1'
#
loop_
_entity.id
_entity.type
_entity.pdbx_description
1 polymer ?
#
loop_
_entity_poly.entity_id
_entity_poly.type
_entity_poly.pdbx_seq_one_letter_code
_entity_poly.pdbx_strand_id
1 'polypeptide(L)'
;MSNKERISVDEIPKYKKKLGSDISKAERKSKHKHEYKDCLLVYNGSPYKGKYCVICGKIRDWDVCREKCQYGYLQLPDEIVFKRYSNLEQFEVSTLWGPDARVLV
;
A
#
# COMPACT_ATOMS: atom_id res chain seq x y z
N MET A 1 -14.07 -29.63 -21.18
CA MET A 1 -12.60 -29.69 -21.05
C MET A 1 -12.02 -28.66 -22.00
N SER A 2 -11.75 -27.44 -21.52
CA SER A 2 -11.27 -26.36 -22.39
C SER A 2 -9.73 -26.37 -22.43
N ASN A 3 -9.18 -26.67 -23.59
CA ASN A 3 -7.74 -26.68 -23.86
C ASN A 3 -7.15 -25.30 -23.58
N LYS A 4 -6.24 -25.23 -22.61
CA LYS A 4 -5.43 -24.06 -22.30
C LYS A 4 -4.08 -24.25 -22.98
N GLU A 5 -3.96 -23.78 -24.21
CA GLU A 5 -2.70 -23.83 -24.95
C GLU A 5 -1.65 -22.95 -24.25
N ARG A 6 -0.52 -23.57 -23.89
CA ARG A 6 0.65 -22.91 -23.30
C ARG A 6 1.44 -22.27 -24.43
N ILE A 7 1.31 -20.96 -24.59
CA ILE A 7 2.12 -20.18 -25.54
C ILE A 7 3.55 -20.07 -24.99
N SER A 8 4.50 -20.68 -25.70
CA SER A 8 5.95 -20.55 -25.51
C SER A 8 6.38 -19.09 -25.66
N VAL A 9 7.19 -18.60 -24.72
CA VAL A 9 7.52 -17.17 -24.54
C VAL A 9 8.47 -16.64 -25.62
N ASP A 10 9.04 -17.52 -26.46
CA ASP A 10 10.09 -17.19 -27.44
C ASP A 10 9.58 -16.66 -28.80
N GLU A 11 8.29 -16.76 -29.11
CA GLU A 11 7.73 -16.34 -30.42
C GLU A 11 6.87 -15.06 -30.35
N ILE A 12 7.11 -14.18 -29.39
CA ILE A 12 6.40 -12.89 -29.35
C ILE A 12 7.17 -11.92 -30.25
N PRO A 13 6.63 -11.49 -31.41
CA PRO A 13 7.32 -10.53 -32.27
C PRO A 13 7.55 -9.23 -31.48
N LYS A 14 8.71 -8.58 -31.72
CA LYS A 14 9.26 -7.43 -30.97
C LYS A 14 8.26 -6.29 -30.70
N TYR A 15 7.17 -6.22 -31.47
CA TYR A 15 6.14 -5.18 -31.43
C TYR A 15 4.75 -5.64 -30.95
N LYS A 16 4.52 -6.94 -30.69
CA LYS A 16 3.26 -7.39 -30.07
C LYS A 16 3.36 -7.20 -28.56
N LYS A 17 2.54 -6.29 -28.03
CA LYS A 17 2.31 -6.18 -26.58
C LYS A 17 1.85 -7.54 -26.06
N LYS A 18 2.49 -8.03 -24.98
CA LYS A 18 2.03 -9.24 -24.29
C LYS A 18 0.56 -9.04 -23.90
N LEU A 19 -0.33 -9.96 -24.24
CA LEU A 19 -1.78 -9.84 -24.06
C LEU A 19 -2.21 -9.52 -22.61
N GLY A 20 -1.35 -9.77 -21.63
CA GLY A 20 -1.55 -9.40 -20.23
C GLY A 20 -1.03 -8.01 -19.81
N SER A 21 -0.54 -7.15 -20.69
CA SER A 21 0.20 -5.95 -20.25
C SER A 21 -0.67 -4.82 -19.70
N ASP A 22 -1.89 -4.63 -20.24
CA ASP A 22 -2.75 -3.47 -19.93
C ASP A 22 -4.10 -3.87 -19.33
N ILE A 23 -4.77 -4.91 -19.86
CA ILE A 23 -6.06 -5.41 -19.34
C ILE A 23 -5.91 -5.96 -17.92
N SER A 24 -4.88 -6.76 -17.65
CA SER A 24 -4.64 -7.32 -16.31
C SER A 24 -4.33 -6.26 -15.24
N LYS A 25 -3.74 -5.12 -15.66
CA LYS A 25 -3.43 -4.00 -14.76
C LYS A 25 -4.65 -3.13 -14.51
N ALA A 26 -5.57 -3.04 -15.46
CA ALA A 26 -6.82 -2.31 -15.30
C ALA A 26 -7.72 -2.98 -14.25
N GLU A 27 -7.86 -4.31 -14.27
CA GLU A 27 -8.63 -5.07 -13.27
C GLU A 27 -8.10 -4.88 -11.84
N ARG A 28 -6.79 -4.67 -11.67
CA ARG A 28 -6.16 -4.43 -10.36
C ARG A 28 -6.32 -3.01 -9.85
N LYS A 29 -6.75 -2.07 -10.71
CA LYS A 29 -7.02 -0.69 -10.30
C LYS A 29 -8.38 -0.60 -9.65
N SER A 30 -8.47 0.27 -8.66
CA SER A 30 -9.71 0.57 -7.96
C SER A 30 -10.68 1.28 -8.92
N LYS A 31 -11.96 0.92 -8.88
CA LYS A 31 -13.01 1.48 -9.76
C LYS A 31 -13.49 2.89 -9.35
N HIS A 32 -12.97 3.44 -8.25
CA HIS A 32 -13.36 4.74 -7.71
C HIS A 32 -12.14 5.67 -7.60
N LYS A 33 -12.42 6.97 -7.50
CA LYS A 33 -11.41 7.98 -7.18
C LYS A 33 -11.05 7.87 -5.70
N HIS A 34 -9.76 7.77 -5.41
CA HIS A 34 -9.30 7.67 -4.03
C HIS A 34 -9.34 9.02 -3.33
N GLU A 35 -10.11 9.09 -2.25
CA GLU A 35 -10.03 10.13 -1.24
C GLU A 35 -9.23 9.60 -0.06
N TYR A 36 -8.06 10.17 0.16
CA TYR A 36 -7.14 9.74 1.20
C TYR A 36 -7.26 10.61 2.44
N LYS A 37 -7.37 9.97 3.61
CA LYS A 37 -7.31 10.62 4.93
C LYS A 37 -6.06 10.15 5.67
N ASP A 38 -5.53 11.04 6.52
CA ASP A 38 -4.39 10.72 7.39
C ASP A 38 -4.82 9.75 8.50
N CYS A 39 -3.96 8.79 8.80
CA CYS A 39 -4.19 7.77 9.83
C CYS A 39 -2.89 7.31 10.48
N LEU A 40 -3.03 6.64 11.62
CA LEU A 40 -1.95 5.90 12.27
C LEU A 40 -2.20 4.40 12.08
N LEU A 41 -1.23 3.72 11.47
CA LEU A 41 -1.28 2.29 11.20
C LEU A 41 -0.44 1.57 12.24
N VAL A 42 -1.00 0.55 12.87
CA VAL A 42 -0.28 -0.29 13.84
C VAL A 42 0.00 -1.63 13.19
N TYR A 43 1.29 -1.91 12.98
CA TYR A 43 1.76 -3.16 12.40
C TYR A 43 2.72 -3.84 13.38
N ASN A 44 2.38 -5.06 13.80
CA ASN A 44 3.13 -5.81 14.82
C ASN A 44 3.45 -5.00 16.09
N GLY A 45 2.52 -4.14 16.52
CA GLY A 45 2.66 -3.29 17.71
C GLY A 45 3.41 -1.96 17.49
N SER A 46 4.06 -1.76 16.34
CA SER A 46 4.74 -0.50 16.03
C SER A 46 3.86 0.46 15.22
N PRO A 47 3.85 1.77 15.55
CA PRO A 47 3.05 2.77 14.87
C PRO A 47 3.75 3.34 13.62
N TYR A 48 2.98 3.48 12.55
CA TYR A 48 3.39 4.05 11.27
C TYR A 48 2.38 5.12 10.87
N LYS A 49 2.85 6.31 10.49
CA LYS A 49 1.96 7.33 9.95
C LYS A 49 1.68 7.02 8.49
N GLY A 50 0.44 7.04 8.05
CA GLY A 50 0.11 6.82 6.65
C GLY A 50 -1.20 7.46 6.23
N LYS A 51 -1.59 7.22 4.98
CA LYS A 51 -2.86 7.66 4.43
C LYS A 51 -3.67 6.47 3.97
N TYR A 52 -4.96 6.45 4.25
CA TYR A 52 -5.87 5.41 3.79
C TYR A 52 -6.99 5.98 2.94
N CYS A 53 -7.48 5.19 1.99
CA CYS A 53 -8.64 5.57 1.21
C CYS A 53 -9.93 5.29 1.98
N VAL A 54 -10.78 6.30 2.15
CA VAL A 54 -12.04 6.21 2.92
C VAL A 54 -13.05 5.23 2.29
N ILE A 55 -12.93 4.94 0.99
CA ILE A 55 -13.90 4.10 0.29
C ILE A 55 -13.45 2.63 0.26
N CYS A 56 -12.15 2.35 0.21
CA CYS A 56 -11.65 0.99 -0.01
C CYS A 56 -10.49 0.56 0.89
N GLY A 57 -10.13 1.38 1.86
CA GLY A 57 -9.08 1.11 2.84
C GLY A 57 -7.66 1.03 2.28
N LYS A 58 -7.44 1.35 0.99
CA LYS A 58 -6.10 1.22 0.39
C LYS A 58 -5.12 2.16 1.09
N ILE A 59 -4.01 1.62 1.55
CA ILE A 59 -2.97 2.36 2.28
C ILE A 59 -1.96 2.93 1.27
N ARG A 60 -1.48 4.14 1.54
CA ARG A 60 -0.39 4.82 0.81
C ARG A 60 0.45 5.67 1.75
N ASP A 61 1.64 6.02 1.25
CA ASP A 61 2.54 7.03 1.83
C ASP A 61 2.78 6.82 3.33
N TRP A 62 2.95 5.55 3.74
CA TRP A 62 3.26 5.23 5.12
C TRP A 62 4.74 5.47 5.42
N ASP A 63 5.02 5.97 6.62
CA ASP A 63 6.36 6.29 7.10
C ASP A 63 6.53 5.91 8.58
N VAL A 64 7.76 5.61 8.96
CA VAL A 64 8.21 5.24 10.31
C VAL A 64 8.36 6.45 11.25
N CYS A 65 7.64 7.54 11.00
CA CYS A 65 7.65 8.75 11.85
C CYS A 65 9.06 9.24 12.20
N ARG A 66 9.85 9.59 11.19
CA ARG A 66 11.23 10.07 11.36
C ARG A 66 11.29 11.55 11.71
N GLU A 67 12.17 11.91 12.64
CA GLU A 67 12.51 13.29 12.98
C GLU A 67 13.94 13.63 12.53
N LYS A 68 14.14 14.88 12.09
CA LYS A 68 15.44 15.36 11.62
C LYS A 68 16.32 15.73 12.82
N CYS A 69 17.51 15.15 12.87
CA CYS A 69 18.54 15.46 13.86
C CYS A 69 19.81 16.01 13.19
N GLN A 70 20.79 16.45 13.97
CA GLN A 70 22.05 16.98 13.46
C GLN A 70 22.80 15.98 12.54
N TYR A 71 22.60 14.68 12.76
CA TYR A 71 23.27 13.60 12.04
C TYR A 71 22.39 12.91 10.98
N GLY A 72 21.18 13.41 10.70
CA GLY A 72 20.28 12.84 9.70
C GLY A 72 18.84 12.71 10.17
N TYR A 73 18.28 11.50 10.11
CA TYR A 73 16.92 11.20 10.54
C TYR A 73 16.93 10.08 11.58
N LEU A 74 16.21 10.28 12.68
CA LEU A 74 16.00 9.29 13.72
C LEU A 74 14.52 8.87 13.72
N GLN A 75 14.26 7.57 13.80
CA GLN A 75 12.90 7.07 14.04
C GLN A 75 12.48 7.43 15.46
N LEU A 76 11.29 8.01 15.60
CA LEU A 76 10.73 8.31 16.92
C LEU A 76 10.35 7.01 17.66
N PRO A 77 10.53 6.96 18.99
CA PRO A 77 10.05 5.83 19.78
C PRO A 77 8.52 5.78 19.77
N ASP A 78 7.99 4.56 19.79
CA ASP A 78 6.57 4.26 19.56
C ASP A 78 5.63 5.04 20.49
N GLU A 79 5.97 5.16 21.78
CA GLU A 79 5.18 5.91 22.78
C GLU A 79 4.98 7.40 22.41
N ILE A 80 6.02 8.02 21.89
CA ILE A 80 5.99 9.42 21.47
C ILE A 80 5.12 9.59 20.22
N VAL A 81 5.19 8.62 19.31
CA VAL A 81 4.37 8.59 18.10
C VAL A 81 2.88 8.49 18.46
N PHE A 82 2.51 7.54 19.33
CA PHE A 82 1.12 7.38 19.77
C PHE A 82 0.58 8.64 20.45
N LYS A 83 1.37 9.28 21.31
CA LYS A 83 0.96 10.52 21.98
C LYS A 83 0.74 11.66 20.98
N ARG A 84 1.68 11.83 20.04
CA ARG A 84 1.67 12.92 19.05
C ARG A 84 0.54 12.80 18.05
N TYR A 85 0.17 11.58 17.67
CA TYR A 85 -0.87 11.29 16.69
C TYR A 85 -2.15 10.71 17.31
N SER A 86 -2.40 11.00 18.58
CA SER A 86 -3.60 10.56 19.32
C SER A 86 -4.91 11.06 18.71
N ASN A 87 -4.86 12.14 17.94
CA ASN A 87 -6.01 12.71 17.24
C ASN A 87 -6.32 12.04 15.89
N LEU A 88 -5.46 11.12 15.41
CA LEU A 88 -5.67 10.39 14.17
C LEU A 88 -6.36 9.05 14.45
N GLU A 89 -7.12 8.57 13.46
CA GLU A 89 -7.70 7.24 13.50
C GLU A 89 -6.60 6.17 13.46
N GLN A 90 -6.69 5.22 14.39
CA GLN A 90 -5.73 4.14 14.54
C GLN A 90 -6.30 2.86 13.94
N PHE A 91 -5.54 2.23 13.04
CA PHE A 91 -5.94 0.98 12.40
C PHE A 91 -4.88 -0.09 12.63
N GLU A 92 -5.30 -1.25 13.12
CA GLU A 92 -4.45 -2.43 13.18
C GLU A 92 -4.42 -3.13 11.82
N VAL A 93 -3.22 -3.41 11.31
CA VAL A 93 -3.02 -3.99 9.98
C VAL A 93 -2.12 -5.22 10.05
N SER A 94 -2.46 -6.24 9.27
CA SER A 94 -1.68 -7.49 9.19
C SER A 94 -0.49 -7.41 8.22
N THR A 95 -0.49 -6.45 7.30
CA THR A 95 0.63 -6.17 6.39
C THR A 95 0.57 -4.73 5.90
N LEU A 96 1.74 -4.09 5.81
CA LEU A 96 1.94 -2.77 5.18
C LEU A 96 2.42 -2.87 3.73
N TRP A 97 2.75 -4.08 3.28
CA TRP A 97 3.37 -4.33 1.98
C TRP A 97 2.46 -5.13 1.06
N GLY A 98 2.61 -4.88 -0.24
CA GLY A 98 1.92 -5.63 -1.28
C GLY A 98 0.54 -5.05 -1.65
N PRO A 99 -0.16 -5.69 -2.61
CA PRO A 99 -1.46 -5.24 -3.10
C PRO A 99 -2.59 -5.38 -2.07
N ASP A 100 -2.35 -6.19 -1.03
CA ASP A 100 -3.32 -6.55 0.01
C ASP A 100 -3.26 -5.63 1.24
N ALA A 101 -2.27 -4.73 1.31
CA ALA A 101 -2.16 -3.74 2.38
C ALA A 101 -3.34 -2.76 2.38
N ARG A 102 -4.30 -3.00 3.28
CA ARG A 102 -5.53 -2.21 3.44
C ARG A 102 -5.93 -2.15 4.91
N VAL A 103 -6.50 -1.02 5.30
CA VAL A 103 -7.23 -0.92 6.57
C VAL A 103 -8.63 -1.50 6.38
N LEU A 104 -9.18 -2.06 7.45
CA LEU A 104 -10.59 -2.42 7.51
C LEU A 104 -11.37 -1.11 7.73
N VAL A 105 -12.13 -0.69 6.71
CA VAL A 105 -13.04 0.47 6.76
C VAL A 105 -14.44 0.00 7.10
#